data_AF-A0A7S3B477-F1
#
_entry.id   AF-A0A7S3B477-F1
#
_cell.length_a   1.000
_cell.length_b   1.000
_cell.length_c   1.000
_cell.angle_alpha   90.00
_cell.angle_beta   90.00
_cell.angle_gamma   90.00
#
_symmetry.space_group_name_H-M   'P 1'
#
loop_
_entity.id
_entity.type
_entity.pdbx_description
1 polymer ?
#
loop_
_entity_poly.entity_id
_entity_poly.type
_entity_poly.pdbx_seq_one_letter_code
_entity_poly.pdbx_strand_id
1 'polypeptide(L)'
;DDLQVWQVQYFDTDFDEASPLHRDLERLSEQRNDLVGVEIRIHFPDDFPFAPPLVYIMQPTLVSDFIFDGALCMEMLVDWQPQFGNVESILSHPWHRRPRRTPPRRKRRERTSV
;
A
#
# COMPACT_ATOMS: atom_id res chain seq x y z
N ASP A 1 18.12 -17.84 -4.60
CA ASP A 1 16.80 -18.39 -4.91
C ASP A 1 16.14 -18.93 -3.67
N ASP A 2 15.36 -18.08 -3.00
CA ASP A 2 14.41 -18.50 -1.98
C ASP A 2 13.01 -18.21 -2.54
N LEU A 3 12.25 -19.25 -2.88
CA LEU A 3 10.91 -19.10 -3.44
C LEU A 3 9.89 -18.55 -2.43
N GLN A 4 10.25 -18.57 -1.14
CA GLN A 4 9.42 -18.08 -0.04
C GLN A 4 9.60 -16.58 0.19
N VAL A 5 10.61 -15.95 -0.44
CA VAL A 5 10.86 -14.51 -0.29
C VAL A 5 10.88 -13.85 -1.66
N TRP A 6 9.87 -13.03 -1.94
CA TRP A 6 9.81 -12.26 -3.17
C TRP A 6 10.17 -10.82 -2.89
N GLN A 7 11.05 -10.26 -3.71
CA GLN A 7 11.41 -8.86 -3.67
C GLN A 7 10.87 -8.20 -4.95
N VAL A 8 9.94 -7.28 -4.76
CA VAL A 8 9.25 -6.55 -5.83
C VAL A 8 9.62 -5.08 -5.69
N GLN A 9 10.07 -4.47 -6.78
CA GLN A 9 10.41 -3.05 -6.80
C GLN A 9 9.44 -2.31 -7.73
N TYR A 10 8.81 -1.28 -7.19
CA TYR A 10 7.95 -0.36 -7.94
C TYR A 10 8.67 0.96 -8.15
N PHE A 11 8.65 1.46 -9.37
CA PHE A 11 9.23 2.76 -9.69
C PHE A 11 8.16 3.84 -9.71
N ASP A 12 8.60 5.10 -9.78
CA ASP A 12 7.72 6.26 -9.90
C ASP A 12 6.72 6.11 -11.05
N THR A 13 7.12 5.49 -12.16
CA THR A 13 6.26 5.22 -13.34
C THR A 13 5.12 4.24 -13.10
N ASP A 14 5.21 3.39 -12.07
CA ASP A 14 4.14 2.44 -11.70
C ASP A 14 3.04 3.11 -10.88
N PHE A 15 3.29 4.33 -10.37
CA PHE A 15 2.35 5.10 -9.59
C PHE A 15 1.67 6.17 -10.44
N ASP A 16 0.43 6.49 -10.08
CA ASP A 16 -0.33 7.59 -10.67
C ASP A 16 0.40 8.93 -10.44
N GLU A 17 0.62 9.73 -11.49
CA GLU A 17 1.28 11.05 -11.42
C GLU A 17 0.57 12.02 -10.45
N ALA A 18 -0.75 11.83 -10.25
CA ALA A 18 -1.53 12.61 -9.31
C ALA A 18 -1.32 12.19 -7.84
N SER A 19 -0.66 11.06 -7.60
CA SER A 19 -0.40 10.54 -6.26
C SER A 19 0.69 11.37 -5.57
N PRO A 20 0.51 11.72 -4.27
CA PRO A 20 1.58 12.35 -3.51
C PRO A 20 2.82 11.46 -3.40
N LEU A 21 2.67 10.13 -3.44
CA LEU A 21 3.78 9.19 -3.40
C LEU A 21 4.70 9.34 -4.63
N HIS A 22 4.13 9.55 -5.82
CA HIS A 22 4.92 9.73 -7.05
C HIS A 22 5.85 10.94 -6.91
N ARG A 23 5.31 12.07 -6.44
CA ARG A 23 6.10 13.30 -6.20
C ARG A 23 7.18 13.13 -5.13
N ASP A 24 6.89 12.35 -4.09
CA ASP A 24 7.87 12.08 -3.03
C ASP A 24 9.01 11.19 -3.55
N LEU A 25 8.71 10.21 -4.42
CA LEU A 25 9.71 9.37 -5.08
C LEU A 25 10.57 10.15 -6.08
N GLU A 26 9.99 11.01 -6.90
CA GLU A 26 10.75 11.92 -7.79
C GLU A 26 11.72 12.80 -6.99
N ARG A 27 11.25 13.39 -5.89
CA ARG A 27 12.12 14.23 -5.03
C ARG A 27 13.26 13.43 -4.41
N LEU A 28 12.99 12.19 -3.99
CA LEU A 28 14.01 11.31 -3.44
C LEU A 28 15.02 10.88 -4.51
N SER A 29 14.57 10.64 -5.74
CA SER A 29 15.46 10.27 -6.84
C SER A 29 16.38 11.42 -7.25
N GLU A 30 15.85 12.65 -7.31
CA GLU A 30 16.62 13.88 -7.52
C GLU A 30 17.67 14.10 -6.41
N GLN A 31 17.28 13.92 -5.14
CA GLN A 31 18.18 14.12 -3.99
C GLN A 31 19.31 13.09 -3.95
N ARG A 32 19.02 11.83 -4.29
CA ARG A 32 20.01 10.75 -4.28
C ARG A 32 20.82 10.68 -5.58
N ASN A 33 20.42 11.44 -6.60
CA ASN A 33 20.93 11.37 -7.96
C ASN A 33 20.92 9.92 -8.49
N ASP A 34 19.87 9.18 -8.16
CA ASP A 34 19.70 7.75 -8.44
C ASP A 34 18.21 7.39 -8.47
N LEU A 35 17.85 6.35 -9.22
CA LEU A 35 16.44 5.95 -9.36
C LEU A 35 15.94 5.32 -8.05
N VAL A 36 15.04 6.02 -7.36
CA VAL A 36 14.45 5.56 -6.09
C VAL A 36 13.10 4.93 -6.39
N GLY A 37 13.00 3.62 -6.19
CA GLY A 37 11.75 2.87 -6.20
C GLY A 37 11.32 2.45 -4.79
N VAL A 38 10.05 2.06 -4.66
CA VAL A 38 9.53 1.38 -3.47
C VAL A 38 9.85 -0.10 -3.57
N GLU A 39 10.76 -0.57 -2.74
CA GLU A 39 11.08 -1.97 -2.56
C GLU A 39 10.14 -2.60 -1.54
N ILE A 40 9.39 -3.60 -2.00
CA ILE A 40 8.45 -4.39 -1.22
C ILE A 40 8.96 -5.82 -1.17
N ARG A 41 9.01 -6.38 0.03
CA ARG A 41 9.37 -7.77 0.29
C ARG A 41 8.15 -8.53 0.76
N ILE A 42 7.88 -9.66 0.14
CA ILE A 42 6.79 -10.56 0.47
C ILE A 42 7.40 -11.85 0.99
N HIS A 43 7.02 -12.25 2.19
CA HIS A 43 7.43 -13.48 2.84
C HIS A 43 6.26 -14.45 2.89
N PHE A 44 6.38 -15.57 2.18
CA PHE A 44 5.40 -16.65 2.17
C PHE A 44 5.70 -17.61 3.32
N PRO A 45 4.76 -17.79 4.27
CA PRO A 45 4.90 -18.81 5.30
C PRO A 45 4.80 -20.21 4.70
N ASP A 46 5.30 -21.22 5.43
CA ASP A 46 5.18 -22.63 5.03
C ASP A 46 3.72 -23.10 4.91
N ASP A 47 2.82 -22.48 5.68
CA ASP A 47 1.38 -22.75 5.67
C ASP A 47 0.63 -21.97 4.57
N PHE A 48 1.31 -21.32 3.63
CA PHE A 48 0.67 -20.68 2.48
C PHE A 48 0.00 -21.76 1.58
N PRO A 49 -1.25 -21.59 1.13
CA PRO A 49 -2.09 -20.39 1.16
C PRO A 49 -3.08 -20.32 2.34
N PHE A 50 -2.97 -21.16 3.36
CA PHE A 50 -3.85 -21.11 4.55
C PHE A 50 -3.52 -19.93 5.47
N ALA A 51 -2.25 -19.52 5.52
CA ALA A 51 -1.80 -18.30 6.18
C ALA A 51 -1.47 -17.20 5.15
N PRO A 52 -1.75 -15.92 5.45
CA PRO A 52 -1.39 -14.81 4.58
C PRO A 52 0.12 -14.64 4.49
N PRO A 53 0.65 -14.18 3.35
CA PRO A 53 2.04 -13.77 3.27
C PRO A 53 2.24 -12.45 4.03
N LEU A 54 3.42 -12.27 4.61
CA LEU A 54 3.81 -11.03 5.28
C LEU A 54 4.43 -10.08 4.27
N VAL A 55 3.93 -8.86 4.18
CA VAL A 55 4.39 -7.85 3.22
C VAL A 55 5.08 -6.71 3.97
N TYR A 56 6.31 -6.40 3.59
CA TYR A 56 7.14 -5.36 4.18
C TYR A 56 7.63 -4.39 3.12
N ILE A 57 7.66 -3.10 3.45
CA ILE A 57 8.28 -2.06 2.63
C ILE A 57 9.69 -1.88 3.17
N MET A 58 10.68 -2.27 2.36
CA MET A 58 12.09 -2.19 2.73
C MET A 58 12.59 -0.76 2.61
N GLN A 59 12.35 -0.11 1.46
CA GLN A 59 12.79 1.26 1.18
C GLN A 59 11.88 1.92 0.13
N PRO A 60 11.70 3.26 0.16
CA PRO A 60 11.98 4.16 1.27
C PRO A 60 11.00 3.92 2.44
N THR A 61 11.30 4.46 3.63
CA THR A 61 10.36 4.39 4.77
C THR A 61 9.14 5.26 4.47
N LEU A 62 8.00 4.62 4.23
CA LEU A 62 6.73 5.29 3.96
C LEU A 62 5.88 5.33 5.23
N VAL A 63 5.27 6.49 5.49
CA VAL A 63 4.31 6.66 6.58
C VAL A 63 2.91 6.75 5.98
N SER A 64 2.09 5.73 6.23
CA SER A 64 0.70 5.66 5.75
C SER A 64 -0.17 5.03 6.83
N ASP A 65 -1.48 5.24 6.74
CA ASP A 65 -2.47 4.65 7.67
C ASP A 65 -2.48 3.11 7.63
N PHE A 66 -1.88 2.51 6.59
CA PHE A 66 -1.78 1.07 6.37
C PHE A 66 -0.37 0.51 6.58
N ILE A 67 0.61 1.33 6.98
CA ILE A 67 2.00 0.90 7.17
C ILE A 67 2.34 1.07 8.64
N PHE A 68 2.64 -0.03 9.31
CA PHE A 68 3.07 -0.05 10.70
C PHE A 68 4.48 -0.62 10.79
N ASP A 69 5.45 0.23 11.16
CA ASP A 69 6.87 -0.15 11.27
C ASP A 69 7.44 -0.83 10.01
N GLY A 70 7.04 -0.33 8.83
CA GLY A 70 7.42 -0.90 7.53
C GLY A 70 6.64 -2.16 7.13
N ALA A 71 5.85 -2.76 8.01
CA ALA A 71 4.91 -3.82 7.65
C ALA A 71 3.63 -3.22 7.04
N LEU A 72 3.16 -3.81 5.95
CA LEU A 72 1.88 -3.44 5.34
C LEU A 72 0.76 -4.16 6.09
N CYS A 73 -0.07 -3.41 6.80
CA CYS A 73 -1.25 -3.91 7.51
C CYS A 73 -2.50 -3.56 6.70
N MET A 74 -2.87 -4.42 5.76
CA MET A 74 -4.13 -4.30 5.01
C MET A 74 -5.21 -5.18 5.63
N GLU A 75 -6.47 -4.72 5.58
CA GLU A 75 -7.63 -5.50 6.02
C GLU A 75 -7.68 -6.89 5.37
N MET A 76 -7.27 -7.00 4.10
CA MET A 76 -7.19 -8.28 3.38
C MET A 76 -6.11 -9.24 3.92
N LEU A 77 -5.05 -8.72 4.56
CA LEU A 77 -4.04 -9.57 5.23
C LEU A 77 -4.52 -10.03 6.62
N VAL A 78 -5.48 -9.31 7.22
CA VAL A 78 -6.05 -9.63 8.54
C VAL A 78 -7.26 -10.58 8.40
N ASP A 79 -8.10 -10.41 7.38
CA ASP A 79 -9.21 -11.31 7.02
C ASP A 79 -8.83 -12.18 5.81
N TRP A 80 -7.68 -12.85 5.90
CA TRP A 80 -7.14 -13.65 4.81
C TRP A 80 -8.03 -14.87 4.51
N GLN A 81 -8.53 -14.92 3.29
CA GLN A 81 -9.32 -16.03 2.79
C GLN A 81 -8.56 -16.72 1.65
N PRO A 82 -8.10 -17.98 1.82
CA PRO A 82 -7.28 -18.69 0.84
C PRO A 82 -7.88 -18.75 -0.58
N GLN A 83 -9.20 -18.69 -0.68
CA GLN A 83 -9.96 -18.71 -1.93
C GLN A 83 -9.93 -17.38 -2.72
N PHE A 84 -9.64 -16.26 -2.04
CA PHE A 84 -9.59 -14.92 -2.65
C PHE A 84 -8.20 -14.28 -2.53
N GLY A 85 -7.37 -14.80 -1.64
CA GLY A 85 -6.02 -14.34 -1.38
C GLY A 85 -5.04 -14.88 -2.42
N ASN A 86 -4.82 -14.13 -3.49
CA ASN A 86 -3.69 -14.33 -4.40
C ASN A 86 -2.70 -13.16 -4.32
N VAL A 87 -1.45 -13.44 -4.67
CA VAL A 87 -0.37 -12.44 -4.70
C VAL A 87 -0.69 -11.27 -5.62
N GLU A 88 -1.35 -11.52 -6.74
CA GLU A 88 -1.76 -10.48 -7.68
C GLU A 88 -2.75 -9.50 -7.05
N SER A 89 -3.73 -9.98 -6.28
CA SER A 89 -4.61 -9.07 -5.54
C SER A 89 -3.83 -8.27 -4.52
N ILE A 90 -2.92 -8.90 -3.76
CA ILE A 90 -2.07 -8.19 -2.81
C ILE A 90 -1.27 -7.10 -3.49
N LEU A 91 -0.77 -7.32 -4.72
CA LEU A 91 0.06 -6.40 -5.49
C LEU A 91 -0.71 -5.37 -6.34
N SER A 92 -1.98 -5.66 -6.66
CA SER A 92 -2.83 -4.74 -7.41
C SER A 92 -3.63 -3.82 -6.49
N HIS A 93 -3.63 -4.08 -5.17
CA HIS A 93 -4.38 -3.26 -4.23
C HIS A 93 -3.87 -1.81 -4.23
N PRO A 94 -4.76 -0.82 -4.18
CA PRO A 94 -4.36 0.58 -4.24
C PRO A 94 -3.93 1.09 -2.85
N TRP A 95 -2.94 0.45 -2.20
CA TRP A 95 -2.37 0.90 -0.91
C TRP A 95 -1.75 2.32 -1.00
N HIS A 96 -1.43 2.76 -2.21
CA HIS A 96 -0.92 4.11 -2.51
C HIS A 96 -2.02 5.14 -2.73
N ARG A 97 -3.29 4.74 -2.91
CA ARG A 97 -4.40 5.70 -3.04
C ARG A 97 -4.95 5.98 -1.65
N ARG A 98 -4.88 7.25 -1.23
CA ARG A 98 -5.59 7.68 -0.01
C ARG A 98 -7.05 7.24 -0.10
N PRO A 99 -7.65 6.70 0.97
CA PRO A 99 -9.09 6.54 0.99
C PRO A 99 -9.70 7.91 0.69
N ARG A 100 -10.64 7.96 -0.27
CA ARG A 100 -11.44 9.16 -0.50
C ARG A 100 -12.12 9.47 0.83
N ARG A 101 -11.58 10.41 1.61
CA ARG A 101 -12.28 11.00 2.76
C ARG A 101 -13.55 11.60 2.19
N THR A 102 -14.66 10.88 2.31
CA THR A 102 -15.97 11.46 2.06
C THR A 102 -16.11 12.61 3.06
N PRO A 103 -16.32 13.85 2.60
CA PRO A 103 -16.52 14.94 3.53
C PRO A 103 -17.76 14.60 4.37
N PRO A 104 -17.75 14.86 5.69
CA PRO A 104 -18.92 14.63 6.53
C PRO A 104 -20.10 15.40 5.92
N ARG A 105 -21.17 14.68 5.57
CA ARG A 105 -22.43 15.27 5.10
C ARG A 105 -22.85 16.35 6.09
N ARG A 106 -22.67 17.63 5.74
CA ARG A 106 -23.24 18.76 6.46
C ARG A 106 -24.75 18.51 6.54
N LYS A 107 -25.27 18.19 7.73
CA LYS A 107 -26.72 18.19 7.98
C LYS A 107 -27.20 19.61 7.75
N ARG A 108 -27.91 19.82 6.63
CA ARG A 108 -28.62 21.05 6.31
C ARG A 108 -29.66 21.24 7.43
N ARG A 109 -29.41 22.18 8.35
CA ARG A 109 -30.41 22.61 9.33
C ARG A 109 -31.61 23.14 8.56
N GLU A 110 -32.71 22.40 8.56
CA GLU A 110 -34.00 22.93 8.16
C GLU A 110 -34.37 24.05 9.12
N ARG A 111 -34.46 25.26 8.56
CA ARG A 111 -34.90 26.45 9.26
C ARG A 111 -36.43 26.40 9.21
N THR A 112 -37.04 25.82 10.22
CA THR A 112 -38.49 25.91 10.42
C THR A 112 -38.81 27.36 10.75
N SER A 113 -39.37 28.09 9.78
CA SER A 113 -39.99 29.40 10.04
C SER A 113 -41.33 29.15 10.74
N VAL A 114 -41.48 29.80 11.90
CA VAL A 114 -42.77 30.04 12.56
C VAL A 114 -43.40 31.29 11.96
#